data_AF-A0A344W4S1-F1
#
_entry.id   AF-A0A344W4S1-F1
#
_cell.length_a   1.000
_cell.length_b   1.000
_cell.length_c   1.000
_cell.angle_alpha   90.00
_cell.angle_beta   90.00
_cell.angle_gamma   90.00
#
_symmetry.space_group_name_H-M   'P 1'
#
loop_
_entity.id
_entity.type
_entity.pdbx_description
1 polymer ?
#
loop_
_entity_poly.entity_id
_entity_poly.type
_entity_poly.pdbx_seq_one_letter_code
_entity_poly.pdbx_strand_id
1 'polypeptide(L)'
;MTESTGKITLYGAMWCGDCRRSKSLLDTLNVDYDYVDLEEVPEAADVAAGLAGRKNIPVIAFPDGAVQCEPSDSELHAKLTELGAI
;
A
#
# COMPACT_ATOMS: atom_id res chain seq x y z
N MET A 1 14.57 -22.68 -0.17
CA MET A 1 14.65 -21.43 -0.97
C MET A 1 13.22 -20.99 -1.21
N THR A 2 12.68 -20.11 -0.38
CA THR A 2 11.31 -19.61 -0.52
C THR A 2 11.36 -18.12 -0.20
N GLU A 3 11.98 -17.37 -1.09
CA GLU A 3 11.91 -15.92 -1.06
C GLU A 3 10.69 -15.56 -1.90
N SER A 4 9.52 -15.53 -1.25
CA SER A 4 8.38 -14.82 -1.81
C SER A 4 8.68 -13.35 -1.60
N THR A 5 9.49 -12.80 -2.51
CA THR A 5 9.81 -11.37 -2.65
C THR A 5 8.58 -10.61 -3.12
N GLY A 6 7.46 -10.77 -2.42
CA GLY A 6 6.27 -10.03 -2.70
C GLY A 6 6.44 -8.62 -2.14
N LYS A 7 6.56 -7.65 -3.03
CA LYS A 7 6.66 -6.24 -2.66
C LYS A 7 5.28 -5.71 -2.29
N ILE A 8 5.23 -4.83 -1.30
CA ILE A 8 4.00 -4.10 -0.96
C ILE A 8 3.74 -3.09 -2.06
N THR A 9 2.49 -2.95 -2.52
CA THR A 9 2.13 -1.93 -3.52
C THR A 9 1.22 -0.90 -2.88
N LEU A 10 1.66 0.35 -2.85
CA LEU A 10 0.89 1.49 -2.38
C LEU A 10 0.32 2.24 -3.58
N TYR A 11 -0.98 2.10 -3.78
CA TYR A 11 -1.75 2.89 -4.73
C TYR A 11 -2.21 4.17 -4.05
N GLY A 12 -1.81 5.30 -4.61
CA GLY A 12 -2.14 6.59 -4.06
C GLY A 12 -2.07 7.70 -5.09
N ALA A 13 -2.21 8.93 -4.62
CA ALA A 13 -2.05 10.12 -5.45
C ALA A 13 -1.25 11.18 -4.67
N MET A 14 -0.48 11.99 -5.38
CA MET A 14 0.35 13.06 -4.81
C MET A 14 -0.46 14.10 -4.03
N TRP A 15 -1.70 14.39 -4.44
CA TRP A 15 -2.57 15.34 -3.75
C TRP A 15 -3.16 14.82 -2.44
N CYS A 16 -3.12 13.50 -2.20
CA CYS A 16 -3.75 12.88 -1.04
C CYS A 16 -2.81 12.91 0.18
N GLY A 17 -3.22 13.64 1.22
CA GLY A 17 -2.48 13.75 2.48
C GLY A 17 -2.26 12.39 3.15
N ASP A 18 -3.26 11.52 3.15
CA ASP A 18 -3.19 10.19 3.76
C ASP A 18 -2.22 9.26 3.02
N CYS A 19 -2.18 9.32 1.68
CA CYS A 19 -1.19 8.57 0.90
C CYS A 19 0.24 8.95 1.31
N ARG A 20 0.50 10.24 1.52
CA ARG A 20 1.81 10.73 1.94
C ARG A 20 2.19 10.23 3.34
N ARG A 21 1.22 10.12 4.26
CA ARG A 21 1.44 9.58 5.61
C ARG A 21 1.81 8.10 5.56
N SER A 22 1.03 7.28 4.86
CA SER A 22 1.32 5.85 4.70
C SER A 22 2.67 5.62 4.01
N LYS A 23 2.98 6.39 2.97
CA LYS A 23 4.28 6.37 2.30
C LYS A 23 5.43 6.70 3.27
N SER A 24 5.30 7.78 4.04
CA SER A 24 6.32 8.21 5.01
C SER A 24 6.55 7.16 6.09
N LEU A 25 5.51 6.44 6.51
CA LEU A 25 5.65 5.34 7.46
C LEU A 25 6.47 4.19 6.86
N LEU A 26 6.13 3.75 5.65
CA LEU A 26 6.87 2.68 4.96
C LEU A 26 8.34 3.05 4.73
N ASP A 27 8.60 4.31 4.38
CA ASP A 27 9.95 4.87 4.22
C ASP A 27 10.73 4.88 5.55
N THR A 28 10.09 5.32 6.64
CA THR A 28 10.67 5.29 7.99
C THR A 28 11.04 3.87 8.44
N LEU A 29 10.22 2.91 8.05
CA LEU A 29 10.39 1.50 8.33
C LEU A 29 11.37 0.80 7.39
N ASN A 30 11.88 1.51 6.37
CA ASN A 30 12.78 0.98 5.34
C ASN A 30 12.23 -0.30 4.67
N VAL A 31 10.92 -0.32 4.45
CA VAL A 31 10.23 -1.43 3.79
C VAL A 31 10.30 -1.25 2.28
N ASP A 32 10.52 -2.33 1.52
CA ASP A 32 10.49 -2.29 0.06
C ASP A 32 9.02 -2.26 -0.41
N TYR A 33 8.59 -1.13 -0.99
CA TYR A 33 7.25 -0.96 -1.53
C TYR A 33 7.29 -0.29 -2.91
N ASP A 34 6.31 -0.64 -3.74
CA ASP A 34 6.05 -0.05 -5.03
C ASP A 34 4.98 1.04 -4.88
N TYR A 35 5.29 2.26 -5.31
CA TYR A 35 4.33 3.37 -5.27
C TYR A 35 3.72 3.56 -6.65
N VAL A 36 2.42 3.33 -6.76
CA VAL A 36 1.67 3.51 -7.99
C VAL A 36 0.81 4.75 -7.87
N ASP A 37 1.14 5.76 -8.68
CA ASP A 37 0.38 6.99 -8.76
C ASP A 37 -0.85 6.80 -9.67
N LEU A 38 -2.03 6.97 -9.09
CA LEU A 38 -3.31 6.80 -9.78
C LEU A 38 -3.65 7.97 -10.71
N GLU A 39 -2.99 9.12 -10.59
CA GLU A 39 -3.14 10.23 -11.54
C GLU A 39 -2.37 9.94 -12.82
N GLU A 40 -1.17 9.36 -12.71
CA GLU A 40 -0.38 8.94 -13.87
C GLU A 40 -0.92 7.66 -14.51
N VAL A 41 -1.41 6.71 -13.69
CA VAL A 41 -1.90 5.41 -14.15
C VAL A 41 -3.38 5.23 -13.75
N PRO A 42 -4.32 5.80 -14.52
CA PRO A 42 -5.75 5.68 -14.21
C PRO A 42 -6.27 4.24 -14.25
N GLU A 43 -5.61 3.35 -15.01
CA GLU A 43 -5.92 1.91 -15.02
C GLU A 43 -5.63 1.25 -13.66
N ALA A 44 -4.58 1.71 -12.96
CA ALA A 44 -4.26 1.22 -11.63
C ALA A 44 -5.33 1.62 -10.60
N ALA A 45 -6.09 2.71 -10.86
CA ALA A 45 -7.16 3.14 -9.98
C ALA A 45 -8.33 2.16 -10.02
N ASP A 46 -8.63 1.61 -11.20
CA ASP A 46 -9.67 0.58 -11.36
C ASP A 46 -9.23 -0.74 -10.70
N VAL A 47 -7.94 -1.11 -10.86
CA VAL A 47 -7.35 -2.27 -10.18
C VAL A 47 -7.40 -2.10 -8.66
N ALA A 48 -6.93 -0.97 -8.12
CA ALA A 48 -6.95 -0.68 -6.70
C ALA A 48 -8.39 -0.67 -6.14
N ALA A 49 -9.34 -0.11 -6.89
CA ALA A 49 -10.74 -0.11 -6.53
C ALA A 49 -11.35 -1.52 -6.53
N GLY A 50 -10.97 -2.37 -7.50
CA GLY A 50 -11.38 -3.76 -7.55
C GLY A 50 -10.77 -4.61 -6.42
N LEU A 51 -9.52 -4.35 -6.07
CA LEU A 51 -8.79 -5.01 -4.97
C LEU A 51 -9.37 -4.64 -3.59
N ALA A 52 -9.59 -3.35 -3.35
CA ALA A 52 -10.15 -2.87 -2.09
C ALA A 52 -11.67 -3.05 -2.00
N GLY A 53 -12.34 -3.26 -3.13
CA GLY A 53 -13.81 -3.23 -3.26
C GLY A 53 -14.41 -1.81 -3.11
N ARG A 54 -13.57 -0.77 -3.05
CA ARG A 54 -13.96 0.64 -2.87
C ARG A 54 -12.99 1.57 -3.61
N LYS A 55 -13.51 2.68 -4.14
CA LYS A 55 -12.75 3.71 -4.87
C LYS A 55 -12.04 4.74 -3.95
N ASN A 56 -11.73 4.34 -2.73
CA ASN A 56 -11.05 5.22 -1.77
C ASN A 56 -9.53 5.01 -1.85
N ILE A 57 -8.77 6.07 -1.61
CA ILE A 57 -7.31 6.05 -1.52
C ILE A 57 -6.88 6.61 -0.17
N PRO A 58 -5.77 6.16 0.43
CA PRO A 58 -4.77 5.20 -0.08
C PRO A 58 -5.22 3.74 -0.08
N VAL A 59 -4.80 2.96 -1.09
CA VAL A 59 -4.95 1.50 -1.11
C VAL A 59 -3.57 0.86 -1.05
N ILE A 60 -3.37 -0.04 -0.10
CA ILE A 60 -2.12 -0.76 0.11
C ILE A 60 -2.39 -2.24 -0.12
N ALA A 61 -1.82 -2.79 -1.17
CA ALA A 61 -1.84 -4.21 -1.47
C ALA A 61 -0.58 -4.87 -0.89
N PHE A 62 -0.79 -5.90 -0.09
CA PHE A 62 0.26 -6.69 0.52
C PHE A 62 0.54 -7.94 -0.31
N PRO A 63 1.76 -8.50 -0.23
CA PRO A 63 2.14 -9.70 -0.97
C PRO A 63 1.38 -10.96 -0.59
N ASP A 64 0.79 -11.00 0.60
CA ASP A 64 -0.06 -12.08 1.09
C ASP A 64 -1.46 -12.08 0.44
N GLY A 65 -1.76 -11.09 -0.42
CA GLY A 65 -3.07 -10.87 -1.02
C GLY A 65 -4.02 -10.06 -0.13
N ALA A 66 -3.59 -9.68 1.07
CA ALA A 66 -4.31 -8.72 1.90
C ALA A 66 -4.29 -7.33 1.25
N VAL A 67 -5.37 -6.57 1.39
CA VAL A 67 -5.48 -5.20 0.90
C VAL A 67 -6.05 -4.34 2.02
N GLN A 68 -5.38 -3.25 2.34
CA GLN A 68 -5.90 -2.24 3.26
C GLN A 68 -6.21 -0.96 2.50
N CYS A 69 -7.40 -0.43 2.72
CA CYS A 69 -7.80 0.85 2.16
C CYS A 69 -8.06 1.83 3.30
N GLU A 70 -7.47 3.01 3.20
CA GLU A 70 -7.43 4.04 4.24
C GLU A 70 -6.88 3.52 5.59
N PRO A 71 -5.77 2.74 5.62
CA PRO A 71 -5.23 2.29 6.89
C PRO A 71 -4.61 3.44 7.68
N SER A 72 -4.80 3.39 9.00
CA SER A 72 -4.01 4.23 9.91
C SER A 72 -2.58 3.72 9.98
N ASP A 73 -1.65 4.60 10.40
CA ASP A 73 -0.25 4.25 10.63
C ASP A 73 -0.09 3.03 11.54
N SER A 74 -0.88 2.94 12.60
CA SER A 74 -0.88 1.78 13.51
C SER A 74 -1.33 0.47 12.84
N GLU A 75 -2.34 0.52 11.96
CA GLU A 75 -2.84 -0.68 11.26
C GLU A 75 -1.86 -1.16 10.19
N LEU A 76 -1.27 -0.22 9.46
CA LEU A 76 -0.24 -0.52 8.48
C LEU A 76 0.98 -1.12 9.17
N HIS A 77 1.46 -0.51 10.25
CA HIS A 77 2.60 -1.01 11.02
C HIS A 77 2.33 -2.42 11.56
N ALA A 78 1.18 -2.65 12.19
CA ALA A 78 0.80 -3.97 12.70
C ALA A 78 0.83 -5.02 11.59
N LYS A 79 0.30 -4.69 10.40
CA LYS A 79 0.28 -5.60 9.27
C LYS A 79 1.68 -5.89 8.71
N LEU A 80 2.54 -4.87 8.66
CA LEU A 80 3.95 -5.04 8.25
C LEU A 80 4.71 -5.95 9.21
N THR A 81 4.49 -5.79 10.53
CA THR A 81 5.05 -6.69 11.55
C THR A 81 4.51 -8.12 11.40
N GLU A 82 3.21 -8.29 11.17
CA GLU A 82 2.61 -9.61 10.94
C GLU A 82 3.19 -10.31 9.70
N LEU A 83 3.50 -9.55 8.66
CA LEU A 83 4.12 -10.05 7.43
C LEU A 83 5.62 -10.29 7.54
N GLY A 84 6.25 -9.89 8.65
CA GLY A 84 7.70 -9.96 8.84
C GLY A 84 8.49 -9.03 7.90
N ALA A 85 7.85 -7.95 7.43
CA ALA A 85 8.51 -6.91 6.64
C ALA A 85 9.36 -5.97 7.50
N ILE A 86 9.12 -5.95 8.82
CA ILE A 86 9.82 -5.18 9.86
C ILE A 86 9.97 -5.99 11.15
#